data_AF-A0A4Y2HMC0-F1
#
_entry.id   AF-A0A4Y2HMC0-F1
#
_cell.length_a   1.000
_cell.length_b   1.000
_cell.length_c   1.000
_cell.angle_alpha   90.00
_cell.angle_beta   90.00
_cell.angle_gamma   90.00
#
_symmetry.space_group_name_H-M   'P 1'
#
loop_
_entity.id
_entity.type
_entity.pdbx_description
1 polymer ?
#
loop_
_entity_poly.entity_id
_entity_poly.type
_entity_poly.pdbx_seq_one_letter_code
_entity_poly.pdbx_strand_id
1 'polypeptide(L)'
;MPLLDFTVGSDLYNSDHFSLIVSYADSGGVFQYPPRYLFQRADWGNFMQLADITASMVSTADITEAVQNVVVCLINAANNTIRKCSPRLRKFRRPWWNEACRDSRREEKKLWNIFRRYPTTENHVAFKRAKALARRIRRRSQRESWINFISSITFPTSSKQLWIKYIKFTTEN
;
A
#
# COMPACT_ATOMS: atom_id res chain seq x y z
N MET A 1 -15.71 19.92 -17.50
CA MET A 1 -14.61 20.37 -16.62
C MET A 1 -14.59 19.46 -15.40
N PRO A 2 -13.42 18.96 -14.96
CA PRO A 2 -13.37 18.08 -13.79
C PRO A 2 -13.71 18.87 -12.52
N LEU A 3 -14.64 18.36 -11.72
CA LEU A 3 -15.03 18.95 -10.44
C LEU A 3 -13.97 18.61 -9.37
N LEU A 4 -13.50 19.62 -8.66
CA LEU A 4 -12.51 19.50 -7.59
C LEU A 4 -13.13 19.81 -6.24
N ASP A 5 -12.84 18.97 -5.26
CA ASP A 5 -13.16 19.17 -3.85
C ASP A 5 -11.91 19.58 -3.07
N PHE A 6 -12.12 20.44 -2.07
CA PHE A 6 -11.06 20.95 -1.21
C PHE A 6 -11.40 20.69 0.25
N THR A 7 -10.46 20.10 0.99
CA THR A 7 -10.59 19.91 2.44
C THR A 7 -9.31 20.33 3.15
N VAL A 8 -9.44 20.87 4.37
CA VAL A 8 -8.28 21.22 5.20
C VAL A 8 -7.94 20.03 6.09
N GLY A 9 -6.69 19.58 6.02
CA GLY A 9 -6.18 18.51 6.86
C GLY A 9 -6.25 18.86 8.35
N SER A 10 -6.53 17.87 9.19
CA SER A 10 -6.68 18.08 10.65
C SER A 10 -5.36 18.00 11.44
N ASP A 11 -4.25 17.74 10.75
CA ASP A 11 -2.91 17.55 11.30
C ASP A 11 -1.93 18.47 10.54
N LEU A 12 -0.93 18.98 11.24
CA LEU A 12 0.11 19.86 10.72
C LEU A 12 1.22 19.09 9.98
N TYR A 13 1.36 17.78 10.21
CA TYR A 13 2.40 16.95 9.59
C TYR A 13 3.85 17.44 9.74
N ASN A 14 4.12 18.28 10.76
CA ASN A 14 5.39 19.01 10.98
C ASN A 14 5.62 20.27 10.13
N SER A 15 4.65 20.69 9.32
CA SER A 15 4.58 22.04 8.76
C SER A 15 4.05 23.03 9.81
N ASP A 16 4.21 24.30 9.51
CA ASP A 16 3.60 25.48 10.12
C ASP A 16 2.16 25.74 9.62
N HIS A 17 1.77 25.13 8.50
CA HIS A 17 0.43 25.26 7.92
C HIS A 17 -0.31 23.90 7.88
N PHE A 18 -1.65 23.96 7.93
CA PHE A 18 -2.48 22.79 7.65
C PHE A 18 -2.45 22.51 6.15
N SER A 19 -2.36 21.23 5.79
CA SER A 19 -2.36 20.83 4.38
C SER A 19 -3.73 21.08 3.75
N LEU A 20 -3.75 21.74 2.59
CA LEU A 20 -4.92 21.77 1.72
C LEU A 20 -4.93 20.49 0.87
N ILE A 21 -5.95 19.66 1.05
CA ILE A 21 -6.14 18.42 0.31
C ILE A 21 -7.08 18.72 -0.85
N VAL A 22 -6.58 18.53 -2.07
CA VAL A 22 -7.35 18.66 -3.31
C VAL A 22 -7.65 17.26 -3.82
N SER A 23 -8.92 16.96 -4.07
CA SER A 23 -9.37 15.70 -4.65
C SER A 23 -10.30 15.97 -5.83
N TYR A 24 -10.35 15.05 -6.79
CA TYR A 24 -11.42 15.10 -7.79
C TYR A 24 -12.71 14.61 -7.11
N ALA A 25 -13.84 15.28 -7.34
CA ALA A 25 -15.12 14.86 -6.79
C ALA A 25 -15.51 13.44 -7.25
N ASP A 26 -15.04 13.02 -8.43
CA ASP A 26 -15.21 11.66 -8.98
C ASP A 26 -14.10 10.65 -8.58
N SER A 27 -13.11 11.04 -7.74
CA SER A 27 -11.97 10.17 -7.38
C SER A 27 -12.27 9.11 -6.32
N GLY A 28 -13.52 8.68 -6.16
CA GLY A 28 -13.91 7.60 -5.24
C GLY A 28 -13.18 6.25 -5.45
N GLY A 29 -12.46 6.10 -6.57
CA GLY A 29 -11.61 4.95 -6.82
C GLY A 29 -10.23 5.10 -6.18
N VAL A 30 -9.98 4.38 -5.08
CA VAL A 30 -8.61 3.98 -4.72
C VAL A 30 -7.95 3.39 -5.97
N PHE A 31 -6.72 3.80 -6.30
CA PHE A 31 -5.93 3.13 -7.34
C PHE A 31 -5.78 1.64 -6.98
N GLN A 32 -6.72 0.83 -7.44
CA GLN A 32 -6.66 -0.61 -7.32
C GLN A 32 -5.96 -1.11 -8.57
N TYR A 33 -4.78 -1.66 -8.40
CA TYR A 33 -4.18 -2.43 -9.48
C TYR A 33 -5.12 -3.59 -9.81
N PRO A 34 -5.45 -3.80 -11.09
CA PRO A 34 -6.28 -4.91 -11.48
C PRO A 34 -5.66 -6.22 -10.97
N PRO A 35 -6.47 -7.12 -10.36
CA PRO A 35 -5.97 -8.40 -9.87
C PRO A 35 -5.29 -9.19 -10.99
N ARG A 36 -4.07 -9.68 -10.76
CA ARG A 36 -3.29 -10.48 -11.71
C ARG A 36 -3.39 -11.96 -11.38
N TYR A 37 -3.39 -12.83 -12.40
CA TYR A 37 -3.36 -14.27 -12.21
C TYR A 37 -2.04 -14.74 -11.59
N LEU A 38 -2.11 -15.65 -10.61
CA LEU A 38 -0.94 -16.27 -9.98
C LEU A 38 -0.64 -17.62 -10.63
N PHE A 39 0.00 -17.59 -11.81
CA PHE A 39 0.30 -18.79 -12.61
C PHE A 39 1.11 -19.87 -11.87
N GLN A 40 1.92 -19.51 -10.88
CA GLN A 40 2.65 -20.46 -10.04
C GLN A 40 1.75 -21.36 -9.16
N ARG A 41 0.46 -21.01 -9.02
CA ARG A 41 -0.53 -21.74 -8.23
C ARG A 41 -1.70 -22.23 -9.09
N ALA A 42 -1.54 -22.22 -10.41
CA ALA A 42 -2.56 -22.69 -11.32
C ALA A 42 -2.71 -24.20 -11.24
N ASP A 43 -3.95 -24.68 -11.24
CA ASP A 43 -4.26 -26.06 -11.55
C ASP A 43 -4.37 -26.21 -13.08
N TRP A 44 -3.23 -26.49 -13.72
CA TRP A 44 -3.17 -26.61 -15.17
C TRP A 44 -3.95 -27.82 -15.70
N GLY A 45 -4.09 -28.89 -14.90
CA GLY A 45 -4.85 -30.07 -15.29
C GLY A 45 -6.33 -29.74 -15.45
N ASN A 46 -6.91 -29.11 -14.44
CA ASN A 46 -8.29 -28.64 -14.49
C ASN A 46 -8.47 -27.49 -15.48
N PHE A 47 -7.46 -26.63 -15.66
CA PHE A 47 -7.51 -25.58 -16.68
C PHE A 47 -7.65 -26.17 -18.07
N MET A 48 -6.88 -27.20 -18.43
CA MET A 48 -7.00 -27.86 -19.74
C MET A 48 -8.38 -28.49 -19.94
N GLN A 49 -8.98 -29.05 -18.88
CA GLN A 49 -10.33 -29.63 -18.96
C GLN A 49 -11.41 -28.57 -19.17
N LEU A 50 -11.27 -27.41 -18.51
CA LEU A 50 -12.25 -26.32 -18.59
C LEU A 50 -12.05 -25.38 -19.78
N ALA A 51 -10.83 -25.31 -20.31
CA ALA A 51 -10.46 -24.53 -21.49
C ALA A 51 -10.71 -25.31 -22.79
N ASP A 52 -11.78 -26.10 -22.82
CA ASP A 52 -12.15 -26.90 -23.99
C ASP A 52 -12.83 -26.02 -25.04
N ILE A 53 -12.20 -25.90 -26.20
CA ILE A 53 -12.72 -25.12 -27.32
C ILE A 53 -13.37 -26.10 -28.29
N THR A 54 -14.69 -26.08 -28.32
CA THR A 54 -15.47 -26.98 -29.18
C THR A 54 -15.71 -26.37 -30.56
N ALA A 55 -15.92 -27.22 -31.56
CA ALA A 55 -16.14 -26.79 -32.95
C ALA A 55 -17.36 -25.86 -33.09
N SER A 56 -18.40 -26.03 -32.26
CA SER A 56 -19.59 -25.17 -32.26
C SER A 56 -19.28 -23.73 -31.81
N MET A 57 -18.28 -23.52 -30.96
CA MET A 57 -17.89 -22.18 -30.48
C MET A 57 -17.25 -21.32 -31.57
N VAL A 58 -16.63 -21.97 -32.57
CA VAL A 58 -15.95 -21.31 -33.71
C VAL A 58 -16.74 -21.44 -35.02
N SER A 59 -17.82 -22.21 -35.05
CA SER A 59 -18.71 -22.36 -36.21
C SER A 59 -19.83 -21.30 -36.19
N THR A 60 -19.47 -20.03 -35.99
CA THR A 60 -20.40 -18.89 -36.06
C THR A 60 -20.22 -18.14 -37.37
N ALA A 61 -21.30 -17.50 -37.85
CA ALA A 61 -21.25 -16.71 -39.09
C ALA A 61 -20.42 -15.43 -38.93
N ASP A 62 -20.34 -14.88 -37.72
CA ASP A 62 -19.52 -13.73 -37.37
C ASP A 62 -18.23 -14.17 -36.68
N ILE A 63 -17.10 -13.72 -37.21
CA ILE A 63 -15.76 -13.96 -36.64
C ILE A 63 -15.63 -13.30 -35.27
N THR A 64 -16.26 -12.14 -35.06
CA THR A 64 -16.23 -11.41 -33.79
C THR A 64 -16.87 -12.25 -32.68
N GLU A 65 -17.98 -12.91 -33.01
CA GLU A 65 -18.70 -13.81 -32.11
C GLU A 65 -17.85 -15.05 -31.77
N ALA A 66 -17.23 -15.69 -32.77
CA ALA A 66 -16.32 -16.81 -32.55
C ALA A 66 -15.16 -16.44 -31.61
N VAL A 67 -14.52 -15.30 -31.84
CA VAL A 67 -13.43 -14.79 -30.99
C VAL A 67 -13.93 -14.55 -29.57
N GLN A 68 -15.10 -13.93 -29.41
CA GLN A 68 -15.66 -13.66 -28.10
C GLN A 68 -15.97 -14.96 -27.34
N ASN A 69 -16.50 -15.98 -28.00
CA ASN A 69 -16.79 -17.29 -27.40
C ASN A 69 -15.52 -17.97 -26.88
N VAL A 70 -14.44 -17.95 -27.66
CA VAL A 70 -13.14 -18.49 -27.26
C VAL A 70 -12.56 -17.71 -26.08
N VAL A 71 -12.58 -16.38 -26.14
CA VAL A 71 -12.07 -15.51 -25.06
C VAL A 71 -12.83 -15.75 -23.76
N VAL A 72 -14.16 -15.85 -23.81
CA VAL A 72 -15.01 -16.12 -22.64
C VAL A 72 -14.69 -17.49 -22.03
N CYS A 73 -14.52 -18.53 -22.86
CA CYS A 73 -14.12 -19.86 -22.39
C CYS A 73 -12.78 -19.80 -21.64
N LEU A 74 -11.76 -19.22 -22.25
CA LEU A 74 -10.43 -19.10 -21.64
C LEU A 74 -10.43 -18.28 -20.35
N ILE A 75 -11.18 -17.17 -20.31
CA ILE A 75 -11.33 -16.35 -19.11
C ILE A 75 -12.05 -17.13 -17.99
N ASN A 76 -13.11 -17.88 -18.33
CA ASN A 76 -13.85 -18.68 -17.37
C ASN A 76 -13.00 -19.82 -16.81
N ALA A 77 -12.28 -20.55 -17.66
CA ALA A 77 -11.33 -21.56 -17.23
C ALA A 77 -10.27 -20.95 -16.29
N ALA A 78 -9.67 -19.82 -16.68
CA ALA A 78 -8.66 -19.12 -15.89
C ALA A 78 -9.21 -18.64 -14.54
N ASN A 79 -10.44 -18.10 -14.50
CA ASN A 79 -11.07 -17.63 -13.26
C ASN A 79 -11.35 -18.77 -12.28
N ASN A 80 -11.64 -19.98 -12.78
CA ASN A 80 -11.95 -21.16 -11.95
C ASN A 80 -10.70 -21.87 -11.43
N THR A 81 -9.60 -21.86 -12.19
CA THR A 81 -8.42 -22.69 -11.86
C THR A 81 -7.17 -21.90 -11.49
N ILE A 82 -7.15 -20.59 -11.80
CA ILE A 82 -6.02 -19.71 -11.50
C ILE A 82 -6.46 -18.62 -10.55
N ARG A 83 -6.01 -18.74 -9.31
CA ARG A 83 -6.28 -17.73 -8.28
C ARG A 83 -5.67 -16.38 -8.66
N LYS A 84 -6.44 -15.30 -8.56
CA LYS A 84 -5.96 -13.92 -8.71
C LYS A 84 -5.27 -13.41 -7.44
N CYS A 85 -4.29 -12.53 -7.60
CA CYS A 85 -3.64 -11.87 -6.48
C CYS A 85 -4.61 -10.91 -5.81
N SER A 86 -4.46 -10.71 -4.49
CA SER A 86 -5.22 -9.66 -3.81
C SER A 86 -4.80 -8.30 -4.38
N PRO A 87 -5.75 -7.40 -4.71
CA PRO A 87 -5.44 -6.05 -5.15
C PRO A 87 -4.84 -5.19 -4.02
N ARG A 88 -4.80 -5.71 -2.79
CA ARG A 88 -4.24 -5.00 -1.65
C ARG A 88 -2.74 -4.86 -1.80
N LEU A 89 -2.28 -3.63 -2.02
CA LEU A 89 -0.88 -3.25 -1.87
C LEU A 89 -0.38 -3.71 -0.50
N ARG A 90 0.66 -4.54 -0.52
CA ARG A 90 1.30 -5.00 0.70
C ARG A 90 2.05 -3.80 1.29
N LYS A 91 1.44 -3.11 2.25
CA LYS A 91 2.10 -2.01 2.96
C LYS A 91 3.37 -2.56 3.60
N PHE A 92 4.53 -2.16 3.07
CA PHE A 92 5.80 -2.51 3.68
C PHE A 92 5.84 -1.83 5.06
N ARG A 93 5.88 -2.63 6.11
CA ARG A 93 6.11 -2.11 7.45
C ARG A 93 7.55 -1.60 7.48
N ARG A 94 7.71 -0.32 7.81
CA ARG A 94 9.03 0.31 7.90
C ARG A 94 9.87 -0.45 8.94
N PRO A 95 11.09 -0.90 8.62
CA PRO A 95 11.91 -1.72 9.51
C PRO A 95 12.21 -1.07 10.88
N TRP A 96 12.22 0.26 10.92
CA TRP A 96 12.46 1.06 12.12
C TRP A 96 11.19 1.34 12.95
N TRP A 97 10.01 0.93 12.48
CA TRP A 97 8.74 1.18 13.17
C TRP A 97 8.50 0.16 14.29
N ASN A 98 8.85 0.55 15.52
CA ASN A 98 8.72 -0.26 16.73
C ASN A 98 7.62 0.26 17.67
N GLU A 99 7.50 -0.37 18.84
CA GLU A 99 6.52 -0.01 19.88
C GLU A 99 6.74 1.40 20.42
N ALA A 100 7.98 1.78 20.74
CA ALA A 100 8.31 3.13 21.18
C ALA A 100 7.88 4.21 20.16
N CYS A 101 8.02 3.95 18.86
CA CYS A 101 7.52 4.84 17.81
C CYS A 101 5.99 4.92 17.79
N ARG A 102 5.29 3.81 18.01
CA ARG A 102 3.81 3.78 18.09
C ARG A 102 3.31 4.56 19.29
N ASP A 103 3.89 4.32 20.46
CA ASP A 103 3.42 4.89 21.73
C ASP A 103 3.70 6.38 21.80
N SER A 104 4.91 6.81 21.40
CA SER A 104 5.23 8.23 21.34
C SER A 104 4.36 9.00 20.35
N ARG A 105 4.02 8.39 19.19
CA ARG A 105 3.06 8.99 18.23
C ARG A 105 1.64 9.02 18.78
N ARG A 106 1.22 8.00 19.54
CA ARG A 106 -0.09 7.96 20.19
C ARG A 106 -0.20 9.09 21.23
N GLU A 107 0.83 9.28 22.04
CA GLU A 107 0.86 10.33 23.06
C GLU A 107 0.94 11.73 22.43
N GLU A 108 1.76 11.92 21.41
CA GLU A 108 1.78 13.17 20.62
C GLU A 108 0.39 13.52 20.10
N LYS A 109 -0.33 12.55 19.51
CA LYS A 109 -1.68 12.75 18.99
C LYS A 109 -2.69 13.03 20.11
N LYS A 110 -2.57 12.38 21.25
CA LYS A 110 -3.42 12.62 22.42
C LYS A 110 -3.27 14.05 22.91
N LEU A 111 -2.03 14.52 23.15
CA LEU A 111 -1.78 15.89 23.61
C LEU A 111 -2.14 16.94 22.56
N TRP A 112 -1.95 16.64 21.27
CA TRP A 112 -2.47 17.48 20.18
C TRP A 112 -3.98 17.67 20.28
N ASN A 113 -4.73 16.58 20.45
CA ASN A 113 -6.20 16.63 20.55
C ASN A 113 -6.66 17.43 21.78
N ILE A 114 -5.94 17.32 22.91
CA ILE A 114 -6.22 18.10 24.12
C ILE A 114 -5.97 19.58 23.86
N PHE A 115 -4.78 19.95 23.36
CA PHE A 115 -4.44 21.33 23.03
C PHE A 115 -5.41 21.95 22.02
N ARG A 116 -5.81 21.19 20.99
CA ARG A 116 -6.76 21.65 19.98
C ARG A 116 -8.15 21.93 20.56
N ARG A 117 -8.59 21.16 21.56
CA ARG A 117 -9.87 21.39 22.26
C ARG A 117 -9.77 22.50 23.29
N TYR A 118 -8.63 22.61 23.97
CA TYR A 118 -8.39 23.53 25.08
C TYR A 118 -7.02 24.21 24.91
N PRO A 119 -6.95 25.35 24.20
CA PRO A 119 -5.70 25.97 23.78
C PRO A 119 -5.04 26.78 24.91
N THR A 120 -4.73 26.13 26.03
CA THR A 120 -4.00 26.73 27.15
C THR A 120 -2.48 26.64 26.93
N THR A 121 -1.72 27.53 27.58
CA THR A 121 -0.25 27.53 27.53
C THR A 121 0.34 26.20 28.01
N GLU A 122 -0.22 25.62 29.07
CA GLU A 122 0.18 24.32 29.61
C GLU A 122 0.00 23.21 28.58
N ASN A 123 -1.16 23.16 27.92
CA ASN A 123 -1.45 22.17 26.88
C ASN A 123 -0.54 22.34 25.67
N HIS A 124 -0.22 23.58 25.28
CA HIS A 124 0.73 23.86 24.22
C HIS A 124 2.14 23.34 24.56
N VAL A 125 2.62 23.62 25.78
CA VAL A 125 3.93 23.16 26.26
C VAL A 125 3.98 21.62 26.32
N ALA A 126 2.93 20.98 26.84
CA ALA A 126 2.82 19.52 26.92
C ALA A 126 2.87 18.88 25.51
N PHE A 127 2.09 19.40 24.56
CA PHE A 127 2.13 18.96 23.16
C PHE A 127 3.53 19.14 22.55
N LYS A 128 4.18 20.29 22.73
CA LYS A 128 5.52 20.56 22.18
C LYS A 128 6.57 19.59 22.73
N ARG A 129 6.50 19.25 24.03
CA ARG A 129 7.36 18.25 24.67
C ARG A 129 7.16 16.86 24.05
N ALA A 130 5.91 16.39 23.93
CA ALA A 130 5.64 15.09 23.31
C ALA A 130 6.05 15.05 21.83
N LYS A 131 5.82 16.12 21.08
CA LYS A 131 6.26 16.25 19.68
C LYS A 131 7.78 16.15 19.56
N ALA A 132 8.54 16.82 20.43
CA ALA A 132 9.99 16.71 20.47
C ALA A 132 10.46 15.29 20.83
N LEU A 133 9.80 14.64 21.80
CA LEU A 133 10.10 13.26 22.20
C LEU A 133 9.83 12.26 21.06
N ALA A 134 8.66 12.33 20.42
CA ALA A 134 8.29 11.47 19.29
C ALA A 134 9.28 11.62 18.13
N ARG A 135 9.71 12.86 17.82
CA ARG A 135 10.77 13.12 16.83
C ARG A 135 12.10 12.47 17.22
N ARG A 136 12.52 12.57 18.49
CA ARG A 136 13.76 11.96 18.99
C ARG A 136 13.72 10.43 18.88
N ILE A 137 12.64 9.81 19.33
CA ILE A 137 12.45 8.35 19.29
C ILE A 137 12.47 7.87 17.84
N ARG A 138 11.72 8.51 16.94
CA ARG A 138 11.71 8.17 15.51
C ARG A 138 13.10 8.20 14.90
N ARG A 139 13.86 9.29 15.10
CA ARG A 139 15.22 9.45 14.58
C ARG A 139 16.17 8.37 15.13
N ARG A 140 16.06 8.07 16.42
CA ARG A 140 16.85 7.00 17.07
C ARG A 140 16.55 5.65 16.45
N SER A 141 15.27 5.27 16.35
CA SER A 141 14.88 3.98 15.78
C SER A 141 15.23 3.85 14.30
N GLN A 142 15.14 4.92 13.52
CA GLN A 142 15.64 4.96 12.14
C GLN A 142 17.14 4.68 12.07
N ARG A 143 17.93 5.37 12.90
CA ARG A 143 19.39 5.18 12.97
C ARG A 143 19.77 3.77 13.39
N GLU A 144 19.20 3.25 14.46
CA GLU A 144 19.49 1.91 14.98
C GLU A 144 19.11 0.83 13.96
N SER A 145 17.93 0.96 13.35
CA SER A 145 17.49 0.03 12.30
C SER A 145 18.41 0.06 11.08
N TRP A 146 18.88 1.24 10.68
CA TRP A 146 19.84 1.38 9.58
C TRP A 146 21.19 0.74 9.92
N ILE A 147 21.73 0.99 11.12
CA ILE A 147 22.98 0.37 11.60
C ILE A 147 22.84 -1.15 11.57
N ASN A 148 21.76 -1.70 12.18
CA ASN A 148 21.50 -3.13 12.19
C ASN A 148 21.37 -3.72 10.78
N PHE A 149 20.74 -2.98 9.86
CA PHE A 149 20.62 -3.40 8.47
C PHE A 149 22.00 -3.52 7.81
N ILE A 150 22.83 -2.48 7.91
CA ILE A 150 24.18 -2.47 7.34
C ILE A 150 25.04 -3.57 7.97
N SER A 151 25.01 -3.72 9.29
CA SER A 151 25.72 -4.79 10.01
C SER A 151 25.25 -6.20 9.62
N SER A 152 24.03 -6.36 9.12
CA SER A 152 23.51 -7.65 8.63
C SER A 152 23.97 -8.04 7.22
N ILE A 153 24.64 -7.13 6.50
CA ILE A 153 25.13 -7.40 5.15
C ILE A 153 26.43 -8.19 5.24
N THR A 154 26.37 -9.45 4.84
CA THR A 154 27.53 -10.36 4.77
C THR A 154 27.76 -10.82 3.33
N PHE A 155 28.94 -11.41 3.06
CA PHE A 155 29.33 -11.93 1.73
C PHE A 155 28.26 -12.77 0.98
N PRO A 156 27.48 -13.65 1.63
CA PRO A 156 26.41 -14.40 0.93
C PRO A 156 25.16 -13.58 0.57
N THR A 157 25.10 -12.28 0.88
CA THR A 157 23.90 -11.47 0.61
C THR A 157 23.79 -11.14 -0.88
N SER A 158 22.83 -11.76 -1.56
CA SER A 158 22.58 -11.48 -2.98
C SER A 158 22.12 -10.05 -3.25
N SER A 159 22.44 -9.51 -4.43
CA SER A 159 21.98 -8.18 -4.88
C SER A 159 20.45 -8.03 -4.83
N LYS A 160 19.70 -9.11 -5.12
CA LYS A 160 18.24 -9.14 -5.01
C LYS A 160 17.77 -8.90 -3.56
N GLN A 161 18.42 -9.53 -2.59
CA GLN A 161 18.08 -9.35 -1.17
C GLN A 161 18.45 -7.96 -0.67
N LEU A 162 19.60 -7.42 -1.10
CA LEU A 162 19.99 -6.04 -0.81
C LEU A 162 18.98 -5.04 -1.33
N TRP A 163 18.56 -5.18 -2.60
CA TRP A 163 17.56 -4.32 -3.22
C TRP A 163 16.22 -4.36 -2.49
N ILE A 164 15.73 -5.55 -2.15
CA ILE A 164 14.48 -5.72 -1.38
C ILE A 164 14.59 -5.04 0.00
N LYS A 165 15.73 -5.18 0.69
CA LYS A 165 15.92 -4.55 2.00
C LYS A 165 16.03 -3.02 1.87
N TYR A 166 16.76 -2.51 0.87
CA TYR A 166 16.88 -1.08 0.58
C TYR A 166 15.53 -0.41 0.32
N ILE A 167 14.70 -1.00 -0.55
CA ILE A 167 13.35 -0.48 -0.86
C ILE A 167 12.51 -0.33 0.43
N LYS A 168 12.60 -1.28 1.36
CA LYS A 168 11.85 -1.21 2.65
C LYS A 168 12.25 -0.01 3.51
N PHE A 169 13.46 0.55 3.33
CA PHE A 169 13.92 1.73 4.04
C PHE A 169 13.57 3.05 3.32
N THR A 170 13.63 3.08 1.99
CA THR A 170 13.56 4.32 1.20
C THR A 170 12.19 4.65 0.62
N THR A 171 11.34 3.66 0.35
CA THR A 171 10.03 3.94 -0.24
C THR A 171 9.03 4.44 0.81
N GLU A 172 8.50 5.64 0.57
CA GLU A 172 7.31 6.17 1.24
C GLU A 172 6.08 5.53 0.59
N ASN A 173 5.33 4.72 1.36
CA ASN A 173 3.98 4.29 0.98
C ASN A 173 2.96 5.33 1.46
#